data_AF-A0AA44F2Y2-F1
#
_entry.id   AF-A0AA44F2Y2-F1
#
_cell.length_a   1.000
_cell.length_b   1.000
_cell.length_c   1.000
_cell.angle_alpha   90.00
_cell.angle_beta   90.00
_cell.angle_gamma   90.00
#
_symmetry.space_group_name_H-M   'P 1'
#
loop_
_entity.id
_entity.type
_entity.pdbx_description
1 polymer ?
#
loop_
_entity_poly.entity_id
_entity_poly.type
_entity_poly.pdbx_seq_one_letter_code
_entity_poly.pdbx_strand_id
1 'polypeptide(L)'
;MTAYWPSLFGGMLLGLASILLFLFNGRIAGISGILGNVLGKERRLTDVAFVAGLLTGPYLYAAAFGRFPALTISAPWPLIVIAGLLVGFGTRMGSGCTSGHGIMGLARFSRRSITATTIFLITGILAATITGALS
;
A
#
# COMPACT_ATOMS: atom_id res chain seq x y z
N MET A 1 -13.58 -13.19 -20.17
CA MET A 1 -14.37 -12.03 -19.71
C MET A 1 -14.49 -11.93 -18.19
N THR A 2 -14.38 -13.01 -17.41
CA THR A 2 -14.49 -12.99 -15.93
C THR A 2 -13.21 -12.59 -15.18
N ALA A 3 -12.04 -12.57 -15.85
CA ALA A 3 -10.74 -12.36 -15.21
C ALA A 3 -10.55 -10.97 -14.57
N TYR A 4 -11.25 -9.94 -15.04
CA TYR A 4 -11.04 -8.56 -14.59
C TYR A 4 -11.96 -8.15 -13.43
N TRP A 5 -13.03 -8.89 -13.18
CA TRP A 5 -14.00 -8.60 -12.11
C TRP A 5 -13.36 -8.51 -10.72
N PRO A 6 -12.45 -9.42 -10.31
CA PRO A 6 -11.79 -9.32 -9.02
C PRO A 6 -10.96 -8.05 -8.86
N SER A 7 -10.22 -7.66 -9.92
CA SER A 7 -9.40 -6.45 -9.92
C SER A 7 -10.25 -5.18 -9.87
N LEU A 8 -11.39 -5.17 -10.56
CA LEU A 8 -12.34 -4.06 -10.54
C LEU A 8 -12.95 -3.88 -9.14
N PHE A 9 -13.48 -4.95 -8.55
CA PHE A 9 -14.05 -4.90 -7.20
C PHE A 9 -13.00 -4.55 -6.15
N GLY A 10 -11.79 -5.10 -6.26
CA GLY A 10 -10.69 -4.75 -5.36
C GLY A 10 -10.33 -3.26 -5.44
N GLY A 11 -10.23 -2.71 -6.66
CA GLY A 11 -10.00 -1.28 -6.88
C GLY A 11 -11.11 -0.40 -6.32
N MET A 12 -12.37 -0.77 -6.56
CA MET A 12 -13.53 -0.07 -5.98
C MET A 12 -13.51 -0.08 -4.45
N LEU A 13 -13.17 -1.22 -3.84
CA LEU A 13 -13.08 -1.37 -2.38
C LEU A 13 -11.98 -0.50 -1.77
N LEU A 14 -10.79 -0.47 -2.39
CA LEU A 14 -9.67 0.37 -1.96
C LEU A 14 -9.99 1.87 -2.11
N GLY A 15 -10.65 2.25 -3.21
CA GLY A 15 -11.11 3.62 -3.44
C GLY A 15 -12.14 4.06 -2.40
N LEU A 16 -13.15 3.22 -2.17
CA LEU A 16 -14.20 3.45 -1.17
C LEU A 16 -13.60 3.58 0.23
N ALA A 17 -12.69 2.68 0.63
CA ALA A 17 -11.99 2.76 1.91
C ALA A 17 -11.19 4.07 2.06
N SER A 18 -10.52 4.51 0.99
CA SER A 18 -9.73 5.74 0.99
C SER A 18 -10.60 6.99 1.10
N ILE A 19 -11.77 7.01 0.45
CA ILE A 19 -12.74 8.10 0.52
C ILE A 19 -13.40 8.14 1.90
N LEU A 20 -13.79 7.00 2.47
CA LEU A 20 -14.35 6.95 3.82
C LEU A 20 -13.36 7.53 4.84
N LEU A 21 -12.09 7.13 4.77
CA LEU A 21 -11.08 7.67 5.68
C LEU A 21 -10.88 9.17 5.48
N PHE A 22 -10.96 9.66 4.24
CA PHE A 22 -10.92 11.10 3.95
C PHE A 22 -12.14 11.85 4.47
N LEU A 23 -13.34 11.28 4.34
CA LEU A 23 -14.60 11.92 4.75
C LEU A 23 -14.73 11.99 6.27
N PHE A 24 -14.44 10.90 6.97
CA PHE A 24 -14.59 10.83 8.43
C PHE A 24 -13.46 11.52 9.20
N ASN A 25 -12.22 11.45 8.70
CA ASN A 25 -11.06 12.00 9.41
C ASN A 25 -10.51 13.28 8.78
N GLY A 26 -10.97 13.69 7.60
CA GLY A 26 -10.39 14.82 6.84
C GLY A 26 -8.97 14.55 6.33
N ARG A 27 -8.51 13.28 6.32
CA ARG A 27 -7.11 12.92 6.06
C ARG A 27 -6.94 12.12 4.78
N ILE A 28 -5.87 12.40 4.05
CA ILE A 28 -5.49 11.63 2.86
C ILE A 28 -5.02 10.24 3.31
N ALA A 29 -5.60 9.18 2.76
CA ALA A 29 -5.20 7.81 3.04
C ALA A 29 -3.77 7.55 2.53
N GLY A 30 -2.82 7.35 3.45
CA GLY A 30 -1.43 7.01 3.13
C GLY A 30 -0.86 6.06 4.16
N ILE A 31 -0.66 4.79 3.77
CA ILE A 31 -0.30 3.71 4.69
C ILE A 31 0.99 4.03 5.45
N SER A 32 2.06 4.48 4.78
CA SER A 32 3.32 4.85 5.46
C SER A 32 3.16 6.00 6.46
N GLY A 33 2.25 6.95 6.20
CA GLY A 33 1.98 8.06 7.12
C GLY A 33 1.19 7.59 8.34
N ILE A 34 0.18 6.76 8.13
CA ILE A 34 -0.62 6.15 9.21
C ILE A 34 0.27 5.28 10.09
N LEU A 35 1.09 4.41 9.49
CA LEU A 35 2.04 3.56 10.22
C LEU A 35 3.06 4.41 10.99
N GLY A 36 3.58 5.48 10.39
CA GLY A 36 4.50 6.41 11.04
C GLY A 36 3.89 7.11 12.25
N ASN A 37 2.60 7.43 12.23
CA ASN A 37 1.89 8.00 13.38
C ASN A 37 1.70 6.98 14.51
N VAL A 38 1.37 5.72 14.17
CA VAL A 38 1.25 4.63 15.15
C VAL A 38 2.58 4.34 15.84
N LEU A 39 3.68 4.31 15.10
CA LEU A 39 5.02 4.12 15.69
C LEU A 39 5.54 5.37 16.41
N GLY A 40 5.11 6.56 15.99
CA GLY A 40 5.48 7.84 16.60
C GLY A 40 4.74 8.16 17.90
N LYS A 41 4.84 9.43 18.31
CA LYS A 41 4.17 9.95 19.52
C LYS A 41 2.70 10.36 19.29
N GLU A 42 2.26 10.53 18.05
CA GLU A 42 0.89 10.96 17.71
C GLU A 42 -0.03 9.77 17.42
N ARG A 43 -0.14 8.85 18.39
CA ARG A 43 -0.99 7.66 18.26
C ARG A 43 -2.47 8.04 18.35
N ARG A 44 -3.14 8.09 17.21
CA ARG A 44 -4.60 8.23 17.14
C ARG A 44 -5.25 6.87 17.09
N LEU A 45 -6.39 6.71 17.77
CA LEU A 45 -7.17 5.47 17.75
C LEU A 45 -7.53 5.05 16.32
N THR A 46 -7.82 6.01 15.44
CA THR A 46 -8.16 5.69 14.04
C THR A 46 -6.98 5.18 13.23
N ASP A 47 -5.76 5.63 13.53
CA ASP A 47 -4.56 5.13 12.86
C ASP A 47 -4.30 3.67 13.28
N VAL A 48 -4.48 3.36 14.56
CA VAL A 48 -4.40 1.99 15.09
C VAL A 48 -5.51 1.11 14.51
N ALA A 49 -6.76 1.60 14.48
CA ALA A 49 -7.89 0.87 13.93
C ALA A 49 -7.71 0.56 12.43
N PHE A 50 -7.14 1.50 11.66
CA PHE A 50 -6.82 1.27 10.25
C PHE A 50 -5.76 0.17 10.08
N VAL A 51 -4.67 0.23 10.86
CA VAL A 51 -3.61 -0.78 10.80
C VAL A 51 -4.13 -2.14 11.27
N ALA A 52 -4.94 -2.19 12.31
CA ALA A 52 -5.59 -3.41 12.77
C ALA A 52 -6.48 -3.99 11.66
N GLY A 53 -7.32 -3.16 11.03
CA GLY A 53 -8.14 -3.56 9.88
C GLY A 53 -7.32 -4.18 8.76
N LEU A 54 -6.22 -3.53 8.37
CA LEU A 54 -5.30 -4.02 7.34
C LEU A 54 -4.70 -5.39 7.71
N LEU A 55 -4.29 -5.58 8.97
CA LEU A 55 -3.75 -6.85 9.46
C LEU A 55 -4.81 -7.95 9.56
N THR A 56 -6.07 -7.60 9.88
CA THR A 56 -7.17 -8.56 9.94
C THR A 56 -7.66 -9.04 8.57
N GLY A 57 -7.36 -8.30 7.48
CA GLY A 57 -7.84 -8.60 6.12
C GLY A 57 -7.56 -10.04 5.66
N PRO A 58 -6.30 -10.53 5.71
CA PRO A 58 -5.98 -11.92 5.34
C PRO A 58 -6.70 -12.98 6.18
N TYR A 59 -6.97 -12.70 7.46
CA TYR A 59 -7.70 -13.61 8.34
C TYR A 59 -9.19 -13.66 8.00
N LEU A 60 -9.80 -12.50 7.68
CA LEU A 60 -11.18 -12.45 7.19
C LEU A 60 -11.31 -13.17 5.84
N TYR A 61 -10.32 -13.04 4.96
CA TYR A 61 -10.26 -13.81 3.73
C TYR A 61 -10.20 -15.32 4.01
N ALA A 62 -9.35 -15.74 4.94
CA ALA A 62 -9.26 -17.14 5.33
C ALA A 62 -10.57 -17.68 5.94
N ALA A 63 -11.25 -16.89 6.76
CA ALA A 63 -12.55 -17.25 7.32
C ALA A 63 -13.65 -17.38 6.25
N ALA A 64 -13.65 -16.51 5.23
CA ALA A 64 -14.65 -16.53 4.17
C ALA A 64 -14.43 -17.62 3.11
N PHE A 65 -13.16 -17.91 2.77
CA PHE A 65 -12.80 -18.83 1.68
C PHE A 65 -12.19 -20.15 2.14
N GLY A 66 -12.04 -20.35 3.46
CA GLY A 66 -11.50 -21.57 4.07
C GLY A 66 -10.00 -21.79 3.87
N ARG A 67 -9.28 -20.84 3.26
CA ARG A 67 -7.84 -20.91 3.00
C ARG A 67 -7.18 -19.55 3.07
N PHE A 68 -5.93 -19.53 3.53
CA PHE A 68 -5.10 -18.35 3.38
C PHE A 68 -4.80 -18.05 1.90
N PRO A 69 -4.59 -16.78 1.54
CA PRO A 69 -4.12 -16.45 0.21
C PRO A 69 -2.78 -17.17 -0.04
N ALA A 70 -2.59 -17.71 -1.25
CA ALA A 70 -1.35 -18.38 -1.61
C ALA A 70 -0.19 -17.38 -1.56
N LEU A 71 0.77 -17.60 -0.66
CA LEU A 71 1.96 -16.76 -0.49
C LEU A 71 3.18 -17.53 -0.98
N THR A 72 3.71 -17.16 -2.13
CA THR A 72 4.98 -17.67 -2.66
C THR A 72 6.07 -16.66 -2.38
N ILE A 73 6.89 -16.91 -1.36
CA ILE A 73 8.03 -16.06 -1.02
C ILE A 73 9.30 -16.75 -1.51
N SER A 74 9.76 -16.37 -2.69
CA SER A 74 10.98 -16.92 -3.30
C SER A 74 12.26 -16.14 -2.91
N ALA A 75 12.16 -15.16 -2.02
CA ALA A 75 13.26 -14.28 -1.62
C ALA A 75 13.86 -14.67 -0.25
N PRO A 76 15.19 -14.60 -0.09
CA PRO A 76 15.83 -14.88 1.19
C PRO A 76 15.55 -13.76 2.21
N TRP A 77 15.46 -14.12 3.50
CA TRP A 77 15.15 -13.18 4.59
C TRP A 77 15.98 -11.88 4.60
N PRO A 78 17.30 -11.89 4.38
CA PRO A 78 18.09 -10.67 4.34
C PRO A 78 17.60 -9.67 3.28
N LEU A 79 17.21 -10.16 2.10
CA LEU A 79 16.71 -9.33 1.02
C LEU A 79 15.37 -8.68 1.39
N ILE A 80 14.48 -9.43 2.04
CA ILE A 80 13.18 -8.91 2.52
C ILE A 80 13.38 -7.77 3.53
N VAL A 81 14.29 -7.96 4.49
CA VAL A 81 14.59 -6.95 5.51
C VAL A 81 15.19 -5.70 4.88
N ILE A 82 16.18 -5.85 4.00
CA ILE A 82 16.82 -4.74 3.29
C ILE A 82 15.80 -4.00 2.43
N ALA A 83 15.00 -4.72 1.63
CA ALA A 83 13.96 -4.12 0.80
C ALA A 83 12.93 -3.33 1.64
N GLY A 84 12.49 -3.89 2.78
CA GLY A 84 11.58 -3.22 3.70
C GLY A 84 12.15 -1.92 4.26
N LEU A 85 13.43 -1.91 4.65
CA LEU A 85 14.13 -0.72 5.14
C LEU A 85 14.26 0.35 4.04
N LEU A 86 14.66 -0.04 2.82
CA LEU A 86 14.75 0.88 1.68
C LEU A 86 13.39 1.49 1.34
N VAL A 87 12.31 0.70 1.34
CA VAL A 87 10.95 1.20 1.10
C VAL A 87 10.52 2.15 2.22
N GLY A 88 10.77 1.79 3.48
CA GLY A 88 10.49 2.67 4.62
C GLY A 88 11.20 4.02 4.52
N PHE A 89 12.50 4.00 4.26
CA PHE A 89 13.31 5.20 4.06
C PHE A 89 12.85 6.03 2.85
N GLY A 90 12.62 5.37 1.71
CA GLY A 90 12.17 6.01 0.48
C GLY A 90 10.81 6.68 0.61
N THR A 91 9.84 6.02 1.27
CA THR A 91 8.51 6.64 1.49
C THR A 91 8.56 7.83 2.44
N ARG A 92 9.52 7.86 3.38
CA ARG A 92 9.74 9.03 4.23
C ARG A 92 10.34 10.20 3.45
N MET A 93 11.36 9.94 2.62
CA MET A 93 11.96 10.97 1.75
C MET A 93 10.96 11.51 0.72
N GLY A 94 10.15 10.63 0.13
CA GLY A 94 9.07 10.99 -0.80
C GLY A 94 7.88 11.69 -0.13
N SER A 95 7.88 11.85 1.19
CA SER A 95 6.76 12.37 1.99
C SER A 95 5.42 11.65 1.75
N GLY A 96 5.48 10.37 1.39
CA GLY A 96 4.32 9.61 0.98
C GLY A 96 4.70 8.25 0.38
N CYS A 97 3.68 7.45 0.13
CA CYS A 97 3.80 6.12 -0.47
C CYS A 97 2.86 6.00 -1.68
N THR A 98 2.94 4.87 -2.38
CA THR A 98 2.11 4.57 -3.55
C THR A 98 0.62 4.60 -3.24
N SER A 99 0.17 4.20 -2.05
CA SER A 99 -1.25 4.32 -1.66
C SER A 99 -1.72 5.78 -1.58
N GLY A 100 -0.91 6.67 -0.99
CA GLY A 100 -1.26 8.09 -0.86
C GLY A 100 -1.14 8.88 -2.16
N HIS A 101 -0.01 8.76 -2.86
CA HIS A 101 0.20 9.46 -4.14
C HIS A 101 -0.60 8.84 -5.28
N GLY A 102 -0.72 7.51 -5.30
CA GLY A 102 -1.44 6.77 -6.34
C GLY A 102 -2.95 6.88 -6.20
N ILE A 103 -3.53 6.43 -5.08
CA ILE A 103 -5.00 6.36 -4.95
C ILE A 103 -5.60 7.76 -4.82
N MET A 104 -5.24 8.48 -3.75
CA MET A 104 -5.83 9.80 -3.46
C MET A 104 -5.16 10.94 -4.24
N GLY A 105 -3.84 10.84 -4.46
CA GLY A 105 -3.07 11.89 -5.15
C GLY A 105 -3.39 12.02 -6.64
N LEU A 106 -3.56 10.90 -7.36
CA LEU A 106 -4.00 10.91 -8.76
C LEU A 106 -5.48 11.30 -8.87
N ALA A 107 -6.34 10.82 -7.97
CA ALA A 107 -7.76 11.20 -7.95
C ALA A 107 -7.97 12.71 -7.76
N ARG A 108 -7.05 13.40 -7.07
CA ARG A 108 -7.04 14.86 -6.89
C ARG A 108 -6.28 15.63 -7.97
N PHE A 109 -5.81 14.95 -9.02
CA PHE A 109 -5.06 15.53 -10.14
C PHE A 109 -3.83 16.36 -9.71
N SER A 110 -3.17 15.96 -8.62
CA SER A 110 -2.01 16.68 -8.09
C SER A 110 -0.77 16.40 -8.95
N ARG A 111 -0.20 17.44 -9.56
CA ARG A 111 1.06 17.34 -10.36
C ARG A 111 2.18 16.63 -9.61
N ARG A 112 2.36 16.97 -8.32
CA ARG A 112 3.35 16.34 -7.45
C ARG A 112 3.14 14.83 -7.32
N SER A 113 1.89 14.41 -7.15
CA SER A 113 1.55 12.98 -6.98
C SER A 113 1.64 12.21 -8.28
N ILE A 114 1.33 12.84 -9.42
CA ILE A 114 1.55 12.25 -10.74
C ILE A 114 3.04 11.96 -10.93
N THR A 115 3.91 12.97 -10.72
CA THR A 115 5.36 12.78 -10.85
C THR A 115 5.89 11.70 -9.91
N ALA A 116 5.49 11.72 -8.63
CA ALA A 116 5.93 10.72 -7.66
C ALA A 116 5.48 9.30 -8.05
N THR A 117 4.23 9.14 -8.50
CA THR A 117 3.69 7.82 -8.87
C THR A 117 4.38 7.28 -10.13
N THR A 118 4.65 8.14 -11.12
CA THR A 118 5.41 7.75 -12.32
C THR A 118 6.81 7.27 -11.96
N ILE A 119 7.52 7.97 -11.07
CA ILE A 119 8.85 7.57 -10.61
C ILE A 119 8.78 6.22 -9.88
N PHE A 120 7.85 6.05 -8.93
CA PHE A 120 7.69 4.78 -8.21
C PHE A 120 7.40 3.61 -9.14
N LEU A 121 6.54 3.83 -10.15
CA LEU A 121 6.20 2.81 -11.13
C LEU A 121 7.42 2.42 -11.97
N ILE A 122 8.13 3.41 -12.53
CA ILE A 122 9.32 3.18 -13.37
C ILE A 122 10.41 2.46 -12.57
N THR A 123 10.72 2.93 -11.36
CA THR A 123 11.74 2.29 -10.52
C THR A 123 11.33 0.87 -10.11
N GLY A 124 10.04 0.64 -9.82
CA GLY A 124 9.52 -0.69 -9.53
C GLY A 124 9.63 -1.66 -10.72
N ILE A 125 9.30 -1.18 -11.94
CA ILE A 125 9.48 -1.95 -13.18
C ILE A 125 10.95 -2.29 -13.37
N LEU A 126 11.85 -1.32 -13.26
CA LEU A 126 13.30 -1.54 -13.39
C LEU A 126 13.81 -2.57 -12.38
N ALA A 127 13.45 -2.43 -11.11
CA ALA A 127 13.85 -3.36 -10.07
C ALA A 127 13.33 -4.78 -10.35
N ALA A 128 12.06 -4.92 -10.76
CA ALA A 128 11.48 -6.21 -11.12
C ALA A 128 12.16 -6.83 -12.35
N THR A 129 12.47 -6.04 -13.38
CA THR A 129 13.15 -6.54 -14.57
C THR A 129 14.59 -6.97 -14.28
N ILE A 130 15.31 -6.22 -13.45
CA ILE A 130 16.70 -6.54 -13.09
C ILE A 130 16.73 -7.80 -12.23
N THR A 131 15.89 -7.88 -11.19
CA THR A 131 15.82 -9.05 -10.32
C THR A 131 15.35 -10.30 -11.05
N GLY A 132 14.37 -10.17 -11.95
CA GLY A 132 13.92 -11.28 -12.81
C GLY A 132 14.94 -11.71 -13.86
N ALA A 133 15.85 -10.83 -14.29
CA ALA A 133 16.95 -11.19 -15.17
C ALA A 133 18.13 -11.87 -14.44
N LEU A 134 18.22 -11.69 -13.12
CA LEU A 134 19.27 -12.26 -12.25
C LEU A 134 18.88 -13.60 -11.63
N SER A 135 17.59 -13.96 -11.67
CA SER A 135 17.01 -15.20 -11.13
C SER A 135 16.90 -16.29 -12.19
#